data_AF-M7ACI9-F1
#
_entry.id   AF-M7ACI9-F1
#
_cell.length_a   1.000
_cell.length_b   1.000
_cell.length_c   1.000
_cell.angle_alpha   90.00
_cell.angle_beta   90.00
_cell.angle_gamma   90.00
#
_symmetry.space_group_name_H-M   'P 1'
#
loop_
_entity.id
_entity.type
_entity.pdbx_description
1 polymer ?
#
loop_
_entity_poly.entity_id
_entity_poly.type
_entity_poly.pdbx_seq_one_letter_code
_entity_poly.pdbx_strand_id
1 'polypeptide(L)'
;MKELKKTIRSMEIGLIDSLVSSHPVIVSTPVASARGILENRTFDFCVLDESSQALEPAFWIPILKSDRVILAGDHKQLPPTLFSEKNYLETTLFEKAVENLESYGRVFLLDTQYRMKDEISAFPSKEFYSGLLKSGRSEKERKSNFPKTFPF
;
A
#
# COMPACT_ATOMS: atom_id res chain seq x y z
N MET A 1 -27.60 -14.75 -31.46
CA MET A 1 -27.37 -14.05 -30.16
C MET A 1 -26.51 -14.85 -29.17
N LYS A 2 -26.87 -16.10 -28.80
CA LYS A 2 -26.10 -16.91 -27.83
C LYS A 2 -24.68 -17.25 -28.30
N GLU A 3 -24.53 -17.64 -29.57
CA GLU A 3 -23.21 -17.94 -30.16
C GLU A 3 -22.31 -16.71 -30.23
N LEU A 4 -22.83 -15.56 -30.69
CA LEU A 4 -22.09 -14.30 -30.71
C LEU A 4 -21.53 -13.92 -29.33
N LYS A 5 -22.35 -14.06 -28.27
CA LYS A 5 -21.89 -13.82 -26.88
C LYS A 5 -20.78 -14.79 -26.45
N LYS A 6 -20.85 -16.05 -26.89
CA LYS A 6 -19.82 -17.06 -26.59
C LYS A 6 -18.50 -16.72 -27.30
N THR A 7 -18.56 -16.33 -28.57
CA THR A 7 -17.39 -15.92 -29.36
C THR A 7 -16.73 -14.69 -28.75
N ILE A 8 -17.52 -13.66 -28.40
CA ILE A 8 -17.00 -12.44 -27.75
C ILE A 8 -16.25 -12.78 -26.46
N ARG A 9 -16.85 -13.58 -25.57
CA ARG A 9 -16.19 -13.99 -24.31
C ARG A 9 -14.89 -14.77 -24.55
N SER A 10 -14.88 -15.67 -25.54
CA SER A 10 -13.69 -16.45 -25.86
C SER A 10 -12.56 -15.56 -26.37
N MET A 11 -12.86 -14.58 -27.22
CA MET A 11 -11.88 -13.61 -27.71
C MET A 11 -11.39 -12.70 -26.58
N GLU A 12 -12.30 -12.22 -25.72
CA GLU A 12 -11.96 -11.39 -24.57
C GLU A 12 -10.99 -12.10 -23.61
N ILE A 13 -11.29 -13.35 -23.24
CA ILE A 13 -10.41 -14.16 -22.39
C ILE A 13 -9.02 -14.32 -23.04
N GLY A 14 -8.96 -14.67 -24.33
CA GLY A 14 -7.69 -14.83 -25.03
C GLY A 14 -6.87 -13.55 -25.13
N LEU A 15 -7.53 -12.40 -25.36
CA LEU A 15 -6.86 -11.10 -25.40
C LEU A 15 -6.27 -10.73 -24.04
N ILE A 16 -7.04 -10.90 -22.96
CA ILE A 16 -6.53 -10.53 -21.65
C ILE A 16 -5.46 -11.50 -21.17
N ASP A 17 -5.57 -12.79 -21.47
CA ASP A 17 -4.53 -13.78 -21.17
C ASP A 17 -3.20 -13.41 -21.84
N SER A 18 -3.25 -13.00 -23.11
CA SER A 18 -2.09 -12.48 -23.85
C SER A 18 -1.51 -11.23 -23.20
N LEU A 19 -2.35 -10.25 -22.82
CA LEU A 19 -1.91 -9.04 -22.14
C LEU A 19 -1.26 -9.35 -20.78
N VAL A 20 -1.89 -10.16 -19.94
CA VAL A 20 -1.34 -10.51 -18.62
C VAL A 20 -0.02 -11.26 -18.76
N SER A 21 0.09 -12.15 -19.75
CA SER A 21 1.31 -12.93 -19.98
C SER A 21 2.45 -12.11 -20.60
N SER A 22 2.14 -11.03 -21.32
CA SER A 22 3.15 -10.19 -21.98
C SER A 22 3.67 -9.05 -21.11
N HIS A 23 3.14 -8.85 -19.90
CA HIS A 23 3.51 -7.73 -19.03
C HIS A 23 4.19 -8.23 -17.74
N PRO A 24 5.34 -7.65 -17.36
CA PRO A 24 6.08 -8.09 -16.18
C PRO A 24 5.44 -7.63 -14.86
N VAL A 25 4.56 -6.63 -14.91
CA VAL A 25 3.91 -6.05 -13.73
C VAL A 25 2.42 -5.99 -13.96
N ILE A 26 1.66 -6.56 -13.02
CA ILE A 26 0.21 -6.54 -12.99
C ILE A 26 -0.24 -5.78 -11.74
N VAL A 27 -1.07 -4.76 -11.92
CA VAL A 27 -1.59 -3.93 -10.82
C VAL A 27 -3.07 -4.23 -10.62
N SER A 28 -3.47 -4.49 -9.38
CA SER A 28 -4.86 -4.72 -9.02
C SER A 28 -5.11 -4.39 -7.55
N THR A 29 -6.37 -4.19 -7.18
CA THR A 29 -6.74 -4.19 -5.76
C THR A 29 -6.67 -5.61 -5.20
N PRO A 30 -6.45 -5.82 -3.87
CA PRO A 30 -6.26 -7.15 -3.32
C PRO A 30 -7.39 -8.13 -3.66
N VAL A 31 -8.65 -7.68 -3.56
CA VAL A 31 -9.82 -8.50 -3.91
C VAL A 31 -9.92 -8.76 -5.41
N ALA A 32 -9.57 -7.79 -6.26
CA ALA A 32 -9.59 -7.98 -7.71
C ALA A 32 -8.55 -9.02 -8.18
N SER A 33 -7.51 -9.27 -7.39
CA SER A 33 -6.53 -10.32 -7.68
C SER A 33 -7.12 -11.75 -7.57
N ALA A 34 -8.29 -11.92 -6.95
CA ALA A 34 -9.03 -13.19 -6.93
C ALA A 34 -9.74 -13.53 -8.26
N ARG A 35 -9.76 -12.60 -9.24
CA ARG A 35 -10.41 -12.87 -10.52
C ARG A 35 -9.76 -14.07 -11.21
N GLY A 36 -10.59 -14.92 -11.84
CA GLY A 36 -10.15 -16.15 -12.52
C GLY A 36 -9.06 -15.95 -13.59
N ILE A 37 -8.86 -14.71 -14.03
CA ILE A 37 -7.81 -14.32 -14.97
C ILE A 37 -6.39 -14.45 -14.40
N LEU A 38 -6.27 -14.39 -13.08
CA LEU A 38 -5.03 -14.63 -12.33
C LEU A 38 -5.05 -16.00 -11.64
N GLU A 39 -6.01 -16.86 -11.97
CA GLU A 39 -6.06 -18.23 -11.46
C GLU A 39 -4.87 -19.01 -12.01
N ASN A 40 -4.26 -19.84 -11.15
CA ASN A 40 -3.07 -20.64 -11.47
C ASN A 40 -1.83 -19.84 -11.94
N ARG A 41 -1.82 -18.51 -11.78
CA ARG A 41 -0.63 -17.68 -12.00
C ARG A 41 0.09 -17.42 -10.68
N THR A 42 1.40 -17.52 -10.71
CA THR A 42 2.31 -17.21 -9.60
C THR A 42 3.22 -16.06 -9.98
N PHE A 43 3.66 -15.30 -8.98
CA PHE A 43 4.51 -14.13 -9.12
C PHE A 43 5.73 -14.23 -8.19
N ASP A 44 6.90 -13.78 -8.63
CA ASP A 44 8.08 -13.78 -7.77
C ASP A 44 7.91 -12.83 -6.57
N PHE A 45 7.19 -11.73 -6.78
CA PHE A 45 6.97 -10.67 -5.79
C PHE A 45 5.52 -10.18 -5.78
N CYS A 46 4.98 -9.97 -4.58
CA CYS A 46 3.78 -9.20 -4.33
C CYS A 46 4.16 -7.91 -3.59
N VAL A 47 3.83 -6.75 -4.17
CA VAL A 47 3.99 -5.45 -3.52
C VAL A 47 2.62 -4.96 -3.07
N LEU A 48 2.46 -4.74 -1.77
CA LEU A 48 1.21 -4.26 -1.18
C LEU A 48 1.42 -2.84 -0.67
N ASP A 49 0.88 -1.89 -1.41
CA ASP A 49 0.85 -0.47 -1.02
C ASP A 49 -0.38 -0.18 -0.14
N GLU A 50 -0.29 0.88 0.66
CA GLU A 50 -1.31 1.27 1.64
C GLU A 50 -1.73 0.11 2.57
N SER A 51 -0.76 -0.74 2.93
CA SER A 51 -1.03 -1.98 3.67
C SER A 51 -1.49 -1.80 5.11
N SER A 52 -1.34 -0.59 5.66
CA SER A 52 -1.94 -0.19 6.95
C SER A 52 -3.43 0.20 6.85
N GLN A 53 -3.99 0.30 5.64
CA GLN A 53 -5.37 0.77 5.43
C GLN A 53 -6.36 -0.34 5.03
N ALA A 54 -5.94 -1.60 4.98
CA ALA A 54 -6.81 -2.71 4.60
C ALA A 54 -6.78 -3.87 5.59
N LEU A 55 -7.89 -4.59 5.64
CA LEU A 55 -8.05 -5.76 6.49
C LEU A 55 -7.13 -6.89 6.01
N GLU A 56 -6.47 -7.56 6.95
CA GLU A 56 -5.54 -8.65 6.69
C GLU A 56 -6.07 -9.73 5.71
N PRO A 57 -7.33 -10.22 5.81
CA PRO A 57 -7.84 -11.23 4.89
C PRO A 57 -7.78 -10.84 3.41
N ALA A 58 -7.91 -9.55 3.09
CA ALA A 58 -7.85 -9.08 1.71
C ALA A 58 -6.45 -9.25 1.11
N PHE A 59 -5.39 -9.09 1.91
CA PHE A 59 -4.01 -9.21 1.45
C PHE A 59 -3.54 -10.65 1.29
N TRP A 60 -4.13 -11.61 1.99
CA TRP A 60 -3.82 -13.02 1.77
C TRP A 60 -4.14 -13.49 0.34
N ILE A 61 -5.11 -12.86 -0.34
CA ILE A 61 -5.48 -13.21 -1.72
C ILE A 61 -4.29 -13.06 -2.69
N PRO A 62 -3.64 -11.88 -2.83
CA PRO A 62 -2.45 -11.75 -3.67
C PRO A 62 -1.19 -12.40 -3.08
N ILE A 63 -1.04 -12.45 -1.74
CA ILE A 63 0.15 -13.06 -1.10
C ILE A 63 0.27 -14.54 -1.47
N LEU A 64 -0.84 -15.28 -1.45
CA LEU A 64 -0.86 -16.71 -1.79
C LEU A 64 -0.50 -16.99 -3.26
N LYS A 65 -0.42 -15.96 -4.11
CA LYS A 65 0.03 -16.05 -5.50
C LYS A 65 1.49 -15.65 -5.66
N SER A 66 2.23 -15.42 -4.58
CA SER A 66 3.61 -14.91 -4.65
C SER A 66 4.59 -15.60 -3.73
N ASP A 67 5.87 -15.64 -4.14
CA ASP A 67 6.95 -16.23 -3.34
C ASP A 67 7.47 -15.27 -2.26
N ARG A 68 7.41 -13.95 -2.52
CA ARG A 68 7.95 -12.91 -1.64
C ARG A 68 7.00 -11.73 -1.58
N VAL A 69 6.93 -11.10 -0.41
CA VAL A 69 6.02 -9.98 -0.15
C VAL A 69 6.80 -8.76 0.30
N ILE A 70 6.45 -7.60 -0.27
CA ILE A 70 6.90 -6.29 0.16
C ILE A 70 5.66 -5.53 0.62
N LEU A 71 5.68 -5.06 1.87
CA LEU A 71 4.60 -4.25 2.43
C LEU A 71 5.07 -2.79 2.50
N ALA A 72 4.28 -1.88 1.96
CA ALA A 72 4.44 -0.45 2.10
C ALA A 72 3.16 0.12 2.73
N GLY A 73 3.32 1.06 3.65
CA GLY A 73 2.21 1.61 4.42
C GLY A 73 2.71 2.43 5.58
N ASP A 74 1.74 2.95 6.35
CA ASP A 74 2.01 3.80 7.49
C ASP A 74 0.98 3.53 8.60
N HIS A 75 1.44 2.85 9.65
CA HIS A 75 0.61 2.49 10.80
C HIS A 75 0.33 3.70 11.73
N LYS A 76 0.88 4.89 11.43
CA LYS A 76 0.54 6.14 12.12
C LYS A 76 -0.61 6.90 11.43
N GLN A 77 -1.07 6.44 10.28
CA GLN A 77 -2.17 7.04 9.53
C GLN A 77 -3.51 6.32 9.82
N LEU A 78 -4.50 6.48 8.92
CA LEU A 78 -5.84 5.95 9.11
C LEU A 78 -5.82 4.41 9.13
N PRO A 79 -6.46 3.76 10.13
CA PRO A 79 -6.68 2.32 10.11
C PRO A 79 -7.77 1.94 9.08
N PRO A 80 -7.90 0.65 8.74
CA PRO A 80 -9.02 0.18 7.93
C PRO A 80 -10.36 0.48 8.59
N THR A 81 -11.38 0.80 7.78
CA THR A 81 -12.73 1.02 8.29
C THR A 81 -13.43 -0.33 8.57
N LEU A 82 -13.76 -0.57 9.84
CA LEU A 82 -14.62 -1.69 10.27
C LEU A 82 -16.01 -1.19 10.69
N PHE A 83 -17.06 -1.82 10.17
CA PHE A 83 -18.45 -1.55 10.57
C PHE A 83 -18.93 -2.42 11.74
N SER A 84 -18.07 -3.30 12.26
CA SER A 84 -18.41 -4.21 13.36
C SER A 84 -17.82 -3.71 14.66
N GLU A 85 -18.57 -3.78 15.75
CA GLU A 85 -18.11 -3.50 17.12
C GLU A 85 -17.09 -4.53 17.65
N LYS A 86 -16.82 -5.59 16.86
CA LYS A 86 -15.87 -6.64 17.23
C LYS A 86 -14.50 -6.34 16.62
N ASN A 87 -13.54 -6.03 17.49
CA ASN A 87 -12.21 -5.52 17.14
C ASN A 87 -11.20 -6.57 16.64
N TYR A 88 -11.63 -7.77 16.25
CA TYR A 88 -10.70 -8.85 15.88
C TYR A 88 -9.88 -8.60 14.61
N LEU A 89 -10.25 -7.58 13.81
CA LEU A 89 -9.59 -7.24 12.56
C LEU A 89 -9.02 -5.80 12.56
N GLU A 90 -8.95 -5.14 13.71
CA GLU A 90 -8.37 -3.79 13.81
C GLU A 90 -6.87 -3.82 13.54
N THR A 91 -6.16 -4.82 14.06
CA THR A 91 -4.73 -4.99 13.78
C THR A 91 -4.52 -5.50 12.36
N THR A 92 -3.90 -4.68 11.54
CA THR A 92 -3.58 -4.95 10.14
C THR A 92 -2.43 -5.94 9.99
N LEU A 93 -2.31 -6.50 8.78
CA LEU A 93 -1.13 -7.30 8.41
C LEU A 93 0.16 -6.46 8.52
N PHE A 94 0.09 -5.17 8.18
CA PHE A 94 1.23 -4.27 8.23
C PHE A 94 1.72 -4.04 9.67
N GLU A 95 0.83 -3.78 10.62
CA GLU A 95 1.19 -3.63 12.03
C GLU A 95 1.84 -4.91 12.59
N LYS A 96 1.23 -6.07 12.32
CA LYS A 96 1.81 -7.36 12.70
C LYS A 96 3.20 -7.56 12.09
N ALA A 97 3.37 -7.20 10.81
CA ALA A 97 4.65 -7.31 10.14
C ALA A 97 5.70 -6.37 10.77
N VAL A 98 5.34 -5.12 11.07
CA VAL A 98 6.25 -4.17 11.75
C VAL A 98 6.71 -4.75 13.08
N GLU A 99 5.79 -5.16 13.95
CA GLU A 99 6.11 -5.71 15.28
C GLU A 99 7.03 -6.94 15.20
N ASN A 100 6.77 -7.85 14.26
CA ASN A 100 7.52 -9.10 14.15
C ASN A 100 8.85 -8.96 13.40
N LEU A 101 8.95 -8.01 12.48
CA LEU A 101 10.10 -7.88 11.56
C LEU A 101 11.08 -6.76 11.93
N GLU A 102 10.72 -5.87 12.85
CA GLU A 102 11.57 -4.76 13.30
C GLU A 102 12.90 -5.28 13.87
N SER A 103 12.84 -6.30 14.75
CA SER A 103 14.04 -6.92 15.35
C SER A 103 14.99 -7.58 14.33
N TYR A 104 14.50 -7.90 13.13
CA TYR A 104 15.28 -8.47 12.04
C TYR A 104 15.85 -7.42 11.08
N GLY A 105 15.64 -6.12 11.35
CA GLY A 105 16.10 -5.04 10.47
C GLY A 105 15.41 -5.04 9.11
N ARG A 106 14.15 -5.48 9.06
CA ARG A 106 13.34 -5.58 7.83
C ARG A 106 12.25 -4.52 7.73
N VAL A 107 12.21 -3.59 8.70
CA VAL A 107 11.31 -2.45 8.72
C VAL A 107 12.12 -1.19 8.46
N PHE A 108 11.67 -0.36 7.53
CA PHE A 108 12.38 0.84 7.11
C PHE A 108 11.45 2.04 7.14
N LEU A 109 11.85 3.10 7.83
CA LEU A 109 11.20 4.41 7.73
C LEU A 109 11.80 5.18 6.56
N LEU A 110 10.95 5.60 5.62
CA LEU A 110 11.33 6.61 4.62
C LEU A 110 11.32 7.98 5.29
N ASP A 111 12.49 8.41 5.75
CA ASP A 111 12.62 9.57 6.64
C ASP A 111 12.62 10.93 5.93
N THR A 112 12.57 10.98 4.59
CA THR A 112 12.70 12.23 3.84
C THR A 112 11.39 12.57 3.13
N GLN A 113 10.75 13.67 3.54
CA GLN A 113 9.49 14.16 3.00
C GLN A 113 9.68 15.30 1.98
N TYR A 114 8.85 15.33 0.95
CA TYR A 114 8.92 16.29 -0.16
C TYR A 114 7.62 17.10 -0.36
N ARG A 115 6.67 17.04 0.58
CA ARG A 115 5.32 17.61 0.43
C ARG A 115 5.12 18.89 1.24
N MET A 116 5.50 18.89 2.50
CA MET A 116 5.16 19.92 3.48
C MET A 116 6.30 20.96 3.60
N LYS A 117 5.93 22.18 4.03
CA LYS A 117 6.88 23.18 4.54
C LYS A 117 7.37 22.77 5.93
N ASP A 118 8.51 23.28 6.36
CA ASP A 118 9.17 22.83 7.59
C ASP A 118 8.25 23.02 8.81
N GLU A 119 7.55 24.16 8.91
CA GLU A 119 6.62 24.50 9.98
C GLU A 119 5.43 23.53 10.06
N ILE A 120 4.90 23.10 8.91
CA ILE A 120 3.81 22.12 8.86
C ILE A 120 4.32 20.73 9.24
N SER A 121 5.50 20.34 8.73
CA SER A 121 6.07 19.01 8.97
C SER A 121 6.60 18.82 10.40
N ALA A 122 6.91 19.92 11.09
CA ALA A 122 7.48 19.89 12.43
C ALA A 122 6.59 19.15 13.43
N PHE A 123 5.29 19.44 13.42
CA PHE A 123 4.34 18.78 14.32
C PHE A 123 4.19 17.27 14.04
N PRO A 124 3.81 16.82 12.82
CA PRO A 124 3.66 15.39 12.54
C PRO A 124 4.96 14.62 12.75
N SER A 125 6.12 15.20 12.38
CA SER A 125 7.43 14.60 12.60
C SER A 125 7.65 14.29 14.09
N LYS A 126 7.43 15.29 14.96
CA LYS A 126 7.63 15.16 16.40
C LYS A 126 6.63 14.20 17.05
N GLU A 127 5.35 14.32 16.69
CA GLU A 127 4.27 13.58 17.35
C GLU A 127 4.24 12.11 16.95
N PHE A 128 4.41 11.80 15.66
CA PHE A 128 4.18 10.45 15.14
C PHE A 128 5.44 9.69 14.73
N TYR A 129 6.53 10.42 14.43
CA TYR A 129 7.76 9.84 13.87
C TYR A 129 9.01 10.20 14.67
N SER A 130 8.87 10.52 15.95
CA SER A 130 9.98 10.80 16.89
C SER A 130 10.96 11.88 16.41
N GLY A 131 10.49 12.82 15.59
CA GLY A 131 11.31 13.89 15.01
C GLY A 131 12.22 13.45 13.85
N LEU A 132 12.05 12.23 13.32
CA LEU A 132 12.95 11.66 12.31
C LEU A 132 12.70 12.20 10.90
N LEU A 133 11.55 12.80 10.61
CA LEU A 133 11.25 13.28 9.25
C LEU A 133 12.09 14.51 8.89
N LYS A 134 12.75 14.44 7.73
CA LYS A 134 13.63 15.44 7.13
C LYS A 134 12.98 16.05 5.91
N SER A 135 13.28 17.32 5.65
CA SER A 135 12.85 18.01 4.43
C SER A 135 13.78 17.66 3.28
N GLY A 136 13.25 17.05 2.23
CA GLY A 136 13.96 16.81 0.96
C GLY A 136 13.91 18.00 0.00
N ARG A 137 13.21 19.08 0.38
CA ARG A 137 13.05 20.30 -0.42
C ARG A 137 14.24 21.25 -0.24
N SER A 138 14.51 22.06 -1.26
CA SER A 138 15.50 23.14 -1.16
C SER A 138 15.08 24.18 -0.11
N GLU A 139 16.03 24.96 0.42
CA GLU A 139 15.74 26.00 1.42
C GLU A 139 14.69 27.01 0.95
N LYS A 140 14.72 27.38 -0.34
CA LYS A 140 13.75 28.29 -0.94
C LYS A 140 12.33 27.70 -0.95
N GLU A 141 12.22 26.40 -1.16
CA GLU A 141 10.95 25.69 -1.25
C GLU A 141 10.40 25.26 0.11
N ARG A 142 11.21 25.28 1.17
CA ARG A 142 10.75 24.98 2.54
C ARG A 142 10.45 26.21 3.39
N LYS A 143 10.96 27.40 3.01
CA LYS A 143 10.51 28.67 3.60
C LYS A 143 9.01 28.87 3.40
N SER A 144 8.31 29.19 4.48
CA SER A 144 6.91 29.60 4.47
C SER A 144 6.79 31.09 4.81
N ASN A 145 5.58 31.63 4.62
CA ASN A 145 5.21 32.96 5.11
C ASN A 145 4.45 32.86 6.44
N PHE A 146 4.57 31.75 7.17
CA PHE A 146 3.92 31.62 8.47
C PHE A 146 4.51 32.64 9.46
N PRO A 147 3.66 33.20 10.34
CA PRO A 147 4.15 34.13 11.36
C PRO A 147 5.05 33.40 12.35
N LYS A 148 5.95 34.14 13.03
CA LYS A 148 6.79 33.58 14.11
C LYS A 148 5.99 33.00 15.28
N THR A 149 4.70 33.31 15.35
CA THR A 149 3.74 32.80 16.34
C THR A 149 3.03 31.53 15.87
N PHE A 150 3.38 30.99 14.69
CA PHE A 150 2.83 29.73 14.23
C PHE A 150 3.16 28.64 15.25
N PRO A 151 2.17 27.86 15.71
CA PRO A 151 2.40 26.87 16.73
C PRO A 151 3.30 25.75 16.20
N PHE A 152 4.17 25.26 17.09
CA PHE A 152 5.20 24.21 16.89
C PHE A 152 6.51 24.69 16.25
#